data_AF-A0A955X7W0-F1
#
_entry.id   AF-A0A955X7W0-F1
#
_cell.length_a   1.000
_cell.length_b   1.000
_cell.length_c   1.000
_cell.angle_alpha   90.00
_cell.angle_beta   90.00
_cell.angle_gamma   90.00
#
_symmetry.space_group_name_H-M   'P 1'
#
loop_
_entity.id
_entity.type
_entity.pdbx_description
1 polymer ?
#
loop_
_entity_poly.entity_id
_entity_poly.type
_entity_poly.pdbx_seq_one_letter_code
_entity_poly.pdbx_strand_id
1 'polypeptide(L)'
;MGGRDAIDLVVNGARLAEAPPSDLRQLERPLRPLALATSPILLRGPSAECLHVIKRLHALSRRAEHPLRICEQEADAASLLALTSPEPPALEAVAGTWALFGVHLWPLERQILLNNALEILDQHRLAGDLQHEHIPRVLVAAPSLGDMASGGGPGDFAPELLARLSFFKLELNPRFP
;
A
#
# COMPACT_ATOMS: atom_id res chain seq x y z
N MET A 1 34.51 11.35 1.22
CA MET A 1 33.89 10.60 0.11
C MET A 1 32.84 9.69 0.72
N GLY A 2 31.58 10.16 0.81
CA GLY A 2 30.47 9.33 1.28
C GLY A 2 29.65 8.92 0.07
N GLY A 3 29.60 7.62 -0.24
CA GLY A 3 28.69 7.09 -1.23
C GLY A 3 27.27 7.47 -0.83
N ARG A 4 26.51 8.08 -1.73
CA ARG A 4 25.16 8.52 -1.42
C ARG A 4 24.27 7.29 -1.48
N ASP A 5 23.69 6.92 -0.34
CA ASP A 5 22.59 5.98 -0.29
C ASP A 5 21.52 6.45 -1.30
N ALA A 6 21.00 5.53 -2.10
CA ALA A 6 19.98 5.81 -3.09
C ALA A 6 18.85 4.78 -2.95
N ILE A 7 17.63 5.23 -3.20
CA ILE A 7 16.43 4.39 -3.21
C ILE A 7 16.02 4.17 -4.65
N ASP A 8 16.10 2.92 -5.09
CA ASP A 8 15.51 2.49 -6.35
C ASP A 8 13.99 2.36 -6.18
N LEU A 9 13.22 2.96 -7.10
CA LEU A 9 11.79 2.68 -7.26
C LEU A 9 11.63 1.61 -8.34
N VAL A 10 11.32 0.39 -7.91
CA VAL A 10 11.04 -0.73 -8.81
C VAL A 10 9.55 -0.99 -8.82
N VAL A 11 8.94 -1.02 -10.01
CA VAL A 11 7.52 -1.35 -10.21
C VAL A 11 7.42 -2.63 -11.02
N ASN A 12 6.84 -3.68 -10.42
CA ASN A 12 6.64 -4.99 -11.06
C ASN A 12 7.94 -5.53 -11.70
N GLY A 13 9.08 -5.36 -11.02
CA GLY A 13 10.40 -5.80 -11.47
C GLY A 13 11.13 -4.83 -12.40
N ALA A 14 10.48 -3.77 -12.90
CA ALA A 14 11.12 -2.74 -13.72
C ALA A 14 11.55 -1.54 -12.87
N ARG A 15 12.84 -1.19 -12.90
CA ARG A 15 13.35 0.03 -12.26
C ARG A 15 12.82 1.25 -13.02
N LEU A 16 12.00 2.07 -12.36
CA LEU A 16 11.42 3.28 -12.95
C LEU A 16 12.22 4.54 -12.64
N ALA A 17 12.81 4.61 -11.46
CA ALA A 17 13.56 5.78 -11.02
C ALA A 17 14.48 5.46 -9.85
N GLU A 18 15.31 6.45 -9.53
CA GLU A 18 16.24 6.46 -8.40
C GLU A 18 16.16 7.83 -7.75
N ALA A 19 16.20 7.88 -6.42
CA ALA A 19 16.30 9.13 -5.68
C ALA A 19 17.16 8.94 -4.43
N PRO A 20 17.92 9.94 -3.98
CA PRO A 20 18.54 9.89 -2.68
C PRO A 20 17.45 9.91 -1.58
N PRO A 21 17.64 9.24 -0.42
CA PRO A 21 16.71 9.29 0.71
C PRO A 21 16.40 10.73 1.17
N SER A 22 17.36 11.65 0.99
CA SER A 22 17.21 13.07 1.34
C SER A 22 16.32 13.86 0.38
N ASP A 23 16.00 13.36 -0.82
CA ASP A 23 15.19 14.07 -1.80
C ASP A 23 14.27 13.13 -2.60
N LEU A 24 13.38 12.44 -1.89
CA LEU A 24 12.37 11.55 -2.47
C LEU A 24 11.36 12.25 -3.39
N ARG A 25 11.34 13.59 -3.44
CA ARG A 25 10.55 14.38 -4.41
C ARG A 25 10.92 14.04 -5.86
N GLN A 26 12.14 13.56 -6.11
CA GLN A 26 12.56 13.10 -7.44
C GLN A 26 11.73 11.88 -7.92
N LEU A 27 11.08 11.15 -7.01
CA LEU A 27 10.18 10.04 -7.32
C LEU A 27 8.76 10.51 -7.72
N GLU A 28 8.41 11.80 -7.67
CA GLU A 28 7.04 12.25 -7.93
C GLU A 28 6.55 11.96 -9.34
N ARG A 29 7.37 12.29 -10.33
CA ARG A 29 7.04 12.06 -11.75
C ARG A 29 6.79 10.57 -12.03
N PRO A 30 7.66 9.62 -11.60
CA PRO A 30 7.40 8.19 -11.78
C PRO A 30 6.29 7.64 -10.88
N LEU A 31 5.98 8.27 -9.73
CA LEU A 31 4.86 7.86 -8.87
C LEU A 31 3.50 8.31 -9.40
N ARG A 32 3.41 9.34 -10.25
CA ARG A 32 2.12 9.89 -10.69
C ARG A 32 1.18 8.88 -11.37
N PRO A 33 1.62 8.01 -12.30
CA PRO A 33 0.74 6.98 -12.88
C PRO A 33 0.19 6.03 -11.81
N LEU A 34 1.01 5.67 -10.83
CA LEU A 34 0.61 4.85 -9.70
C LEU A 34 -0.36 5.58 -8.78
N ALA A 35 -0.14 6.87 -8.52
CA ALA A 35 -1.04 7.69 -7.70
C ALA A 35 -2.46 7.78 -8.30
N LEU A 36 -2.58 7.75 -9.63
CA LEU A 36 -3.85 7.75 -10.33
C LEU A 36 -4.54 6.37 -10.40
N ALA A 37 -3.79 5.28 -10.20
CA ALA A 37 -4.36 3.95 -10.14
C ALA A 37 -5.26 3.78 -8.91
N THR A 38 -6.36 3.05 -9.07
CA THR A 38 -7.30 2.71 -7.98
C THR A 38 -6.98 1.37 -7.33
N SER A 39 -6.12 0.57 -7.96
CA SER A 39 -5.72 -0.75 -7.46
C SER A 39 -4.95 -0.65 -6.15
N PRO A 40 -5.01 -1.72 -5.33
CA PRO A 40 -4.13 -1.87 -4.18
C PRO A 40 -2.66 -1.80 -4.58
N ILE A 41 -1.81 -1.33 -3.67
CA ILE A 41 -0.36 -1.30 -3.88
C ILE A 41 0.34 -1.99 -2.71
N LEU A 42 1.29 -2.87 -3.01
CA LEU A 42 2.28 -3.35 -2.06
C LEU A 42 3.55 -2.50 -2.14
N LEU A 43 3.92 -1.85 -1.04
CA LEU A 43 5.18 -1.13 -0.88
C LEU A 43 6.11 -1.96 0.00
N ARG A 44 7.29 -2.27 -0.51
CA ARG A 44 8.35 -2.97 0.22
C ARG A 44 9.53 -2.04 0.47
N GLY A 45 9.98 -1.97 1.70
CA GLY A 45 11.10 -1.13 2.10
C GLY A 45 11.05 -0.78 3.58
N PRO A 46 11.97 0.04 4.06
CA PRO A 46 11.94 0.51 5.43
C PRO A 46 10.72 1.43 5.67
N SER A 47 10.17 1.36 6.88
CA SER A 47 8.84 1.90 7.20
C SER A 47 8.74 3.42 7.00
N ALA A 48 9.82 4.16 7.29
CA ALA A 48 9.85 5.61 7.16
C ALA A 48 9.75 6.06 5.69
N GLU A 49 10.46 5.36 4.81
CA GLU A 49 10.48 5.57 3.36
C GLU A 49 9.15 5.18 2.75
N CYS A 50 8.60 4.03 3.15
CA CYS A 50 7.25 3.60 2.75
C CYS A 50 6.20 4.66 3.13
N LEU A 51 6.24 5.18 4.36
CA LEU A 51 5.33 6.23 4.80
C LEU A 51 5.48 7.52 3.97
N HIS A 52 6.71 7.91 3.64
CA HIS A 52 6.95 9.07 2.78
C HIS A 52 6.33 8.88 1.39
N VAL A 53 6.59 7.73 0.75
CA VAL A 53 6.05 7.41 -0.58
C VAL A 53 4.52 7.32 -0.55
N ILE A 54 3.94 6.73 0.50
CA ILE A 54 2.48 6.68 0.73
C ILE A 54 1.88 8.09 0.78
N LYS A 55 2.46 8.99 1.58
CA LYS A 55 1.99 10.39 1.67
C LYS A 55 2.05 11.08 0.30
N ARG A 56 3.08 10.79 -0.50
CA ARG A 56 3.20 11.34 -1.85
C ARG A 56 2.20 10.74 -2.83
N LEU A 57 2.00 9.41 -2.81
CA LEU A 57 0.98 8.73 -3.60
C LEU A 57 -0.42 9.27 -3.30
N HIS A 58 -0.73 9.48 -2.03
CA HIS A 58 -1.99 10.08 -1.60
C HIS A 58 -2.16 11.51 -2.14
N ALA A 59 -1.18 12.39 -1.92
CA ALA A 59 -1.21 13.77 -2.36
C ALA A 59 -1.29 13.94 -3.89
N LEU A 60 -0.76 12.98 -4.65
CA LEU A 60 -0.81 12.95 -6.12
C LEU A 60 -2.07 12.24 -6.68
N SER A 61 -2.89 11.65 -5.82
CA SER A 61 -4.07 10.88 -6.23
C SER A 61 -5.30 11.76 -6.43
N ARG A 62 -6.34 11.19 -7.05
CA ARG A 62 -7.69 11.80 -7.10
C ARG A 62 -8.35 11.94 -5.72
N ARG A 63 -7.74 11.39 -4.66
CA ARG A 63 -8.29 11.33 -3.30
C ARG A 63 -7.56 12.25 -2.32
N ALA A 64 -6.77 13.20 -2.81
CA ALA A 64 -5.97 14.07 -1.96
C ALA A 64 -6.81 14.89 -0.95
N GLU A 65 -8.07 15.18 -1.29
CA GLU A 65 -9.01 15.89 -0.43
C GLU A 65 -9.73 14.95 0.57
N HIS A 66 -9.59 13.63 0.42
CA HIS A 66 -10.15 12.65 1.36
C HIS A 66 -9.11 12.24 2.41
N PRO A 67 -9.53 11.63 3.54
CA PRO A 67 -8.59 11.26 4.60
C PRO A 67 -7.53 10.24 4.14
N LEU A 68 -6.29 10.47 4.54
CA LEU A 68 -5.23 9.45 4.62
C LEU A 68 -5.25 8.84 6.02
N ARG A 69 -5.67 7.58 6.12
CA ARG A 69 -5.65 6.80 7.37
C ARG A 69 -4.38 5.97 7.41
N ILE A 70 -3.56 6.20 8.42
CA ILE A 70 -2.34 5.44 8.68
C ILE A 70 -2.68 4.43 9.77
N CYS A 71 -2.60 3.15 9.43
CA CYS A 71 -2.94 2.02 10.29
C CYS A 71 -1.66 1.29 10.64
N GLU A 72 -1.20 1.46 11.87
CA GLU A 72 -0.02 0.77 12.39
C GLU A 72 -0.40 -0.54 13.08
N GLN A 73 -1.66 -0.67 13.46
CA GLN A 73 -2.23 -1.85 14.12
C GLN A 73 -3.47 -2.35 13.38
N GLU A 74 -3.79 -3.63 13.57
CA GLU A 74 -5.00 -4.26 13.02
C GLU A 74 -6.28 -3.48 13.40
N ALA A 75 -6.37 -3.03 14.65
CA ALA A 75 -7.54 -2.33 15.18
C ALA A 75 -7.84 -1.03 14.41
N ASP A 76 -6.81 -0.37 13.88
CA ASP A 76 -6.97 0.86 13.09
C ASP A 76 -7.71 0.60 11.78
N ALA A 77 -7.63 -0.64 11.26
CA ALA A 77 -8.27 -1.07 10.02
C ALA A 77 -9.72 -1.57 10.22
N ALA A 78 -10.26 -1.51 11.43
CA ALA A 78 -11.57 -2.12 11.75
C ALA A 78 -12.70 -1.65 10.81
N SER A 79 -12.79 -0.35 10.50
CA SER A 79 -13.83 0.16 9.60
C SER A 79 -13.65 -0.31 8.15
N LEU A 80 -12.41 -0.50 7.69
CA LEU A 80 -12.13 -1.07 6.37
C LEU A 80 -12.53 -2.54 6.32
N LEU A 81 -12.19 -3.31 7.35
CA LEU A 81 -12.54 -4.73 7.45
C LEU A 81 -14.05 -4.94 7.61
N ALA A 82 -14.75 -3.99 8.23
CA ALA A 82 -16.21 -4.03 8.40
C ALA A 82 -16.99 -4.04 7.08
N LEU A 83 -16.36 -3.74 5.93
CA LEU A 83 -16.95 -3.92 4.61
C LEU A 83 -17.41 -5.36 4.33
N THR A 84 -16.84 -6.35 5.01
CA THR A 84 -17.24 -7.77 4.85
C THR A 84 -18.38 -8.20 5.77
N SER A 85 -18.95 -7.27 6.55
CA SER A 85 -20.03 -7.58 7.49
C SER A 85 -21.37 -7.74 6.78
N PRO A 86 -22.35 -8.45 7.38
CA PRO A 86 -23.70 -8.54 6.82
C PRO A 86 -24.38 -7.18 6.63
N GLU A 87 -24.05 -6.23 7.52
CA GLU A 87 -24.46 -4.83 7.44
C GLU A 87 -23.19 -3.97 7.27
N PRO A 88 -22.68 -3.82 6.03
CA PRO A 88 -21.46 -3.08 5.80
C PRO A 88 -21.68 -1.57 6.03
N PRO A 89 -20.65 -0.83 6.47
CA PRO A 89 -20.74 0.62 6.54
C PRO A 89 -20.90 1.21 5.14
N ALA A 90 -21.50 2.40 5.06
CA ALA A 90 -21.52 3.18 3.83
C ALA A 90 -20.10 3.44 3.32
N LEU A 91 -19.87 3.35 2.01
CA LEU A 91 -18.52 3.48 1.43
C LEU A 91 -17.91 4.86 1.69
N GLU A 92 -18.73 5.88 1.81
CA GLU A 92 -18.32 7.24 2.17
C GLU A 92 -17.62 7.28 3.54
N ALA A 93 -18.04 6.44 4.49
CA ALA A 93 -17.44 6.37 5.81
C ALA A 93 -16.00 5.81 5.77
N VAL A 94 -15.68 5.02 4.75
CA VAL A 94 -14.35 4.42 4.54
C VAL A 94 -13.56 5.07 3.41
N ALA A 95 -14.09 6.12 2.77
CA ALA A 95 -13.48 6.79 1.62
C ALA A 95 -12.08 7.35 1.91
N GLY A 96 -11.27 7.53 0.86
CA GLY A 96 -9.90 8.05 0.96
C GLY A 96 -8.83 6.98 0.77
N THR A 97 -7.69 7.14 1.44
CA THR A 97 -6.53 6.24 1.32
C THR A 97 -6.21 5.58 2.66
N TRP A 98 -6.06 4.27 2.64
CA TRP A 98 -5.68 3.44 3.78
C TRP A 98 -4.25 2.96 3.60
N ALA A 99 -3.40 3.30 4.55
CA ALA A 99 -2.00 2.89 4.60
C ALA A 99 -1.84 1.86 5.73
N LEU A 100 -1.73 0.58 5.37
CA LEU A 100 -1.69 -0.53 6.30
C LEU A 100 -0.25 -1.00 6.51
N PHE A 101 0.23 -0.97 7.75
CA PHE A 101 1.54 -1.47 8.12
C PHE A 101 1.41 -2.80 8.86
N GLY A 102 2.44 -3.64 8.76
CA GLY A 102 2.51 -4.88 9.54
C GLY A 102 1.47 -5.95 9.19
N VAL A 103 0.79 -5.84 8.04
CA VAL A 103 -0.28 -6.78 7.63
C VAL A 103 0.18 -8.23 7.57
N HIS A 104 1.44 -8.46 7.18
CA HIS A 104 2.06 -9.79 7.17
C HIS A 104 2.11 -10.44 8.55
N LEU A 105 2.12 -9.65 9.63
CA LEU A 105 2.08 -10.11 11.02
C LEU A 105 0.66 -10.31 11.56
N TRP A 106 -0.37 -9.90 10.81
CA TRP A 106 -1.75 -10.06 11.26
C TRP A 106 -2.15 -11.55 11.27
N PRO A 107 -3.09 -11.95 12.14
CA PRO A 107 -3.67 -13.28 12.10
C PRO A 107 -4.23 -13.61 10.71
N LEU A 108 -4.11 -14.87 10.28
CA LEU A 108 -4.56 -15.32 8.96
C LEU A 108 -6.02 -14.92 8.67
N GLU A 109 -6.90 -15.08 9.64
CA GLU A 109 -8.31 -14.69 9.54
C GLU A 109 -8.48 -13.22 9.15
N ARG A 110 -7.63 -12.34 9.67
CA ARG A 110 -7.65 -10.90 9.36
C ARG A 110 -7.10 -10.59 7.98
N GLN A 111 -6.09 -11.33 7.55
CA GLN A 111 -5.60 -11.25 6.17
C GLN A 111 -6.67 -11.69 5.16
N ILE A 112 -7.46 -12.73 5.50
CA ILE A 112 -8.61 -13.16 4.69
C ILE A 112 -9.69 -12.07 4.65
N LEU A 113 -10.04 -11.47 5.80
CA LEU A 113 -11.00 -10.36 5.82
C LEU A 113 -10.52 -9.16 4.99
N LEU A 114 -9.23 -8.83 5.05
CA LEU A 114 -8.66 -7.79 4.20
C LEU A 114 -8.79 -8.14 2.71
N ASN A 115 -8.45 -9.37 2.32
CA ASN A 115 -8.60 -9.82 0.93
C ASN A 115 -10.06 -9.71 0.45
N ASN A 116 -11.02 -10.11 1.28
CA ASN A 116 -12.45 -10.00 0.97
C ASN A 116 -12.90 -8.53 0.86
N ALA A 117 -12.42 -7.65 1.74
CA ALA A 117 -12.69 -6.22 1.65
C ALA A 117 -12.14 -5.63 0.34
N LEU A 118 -10.93 -6.02 -0.07
CA LEU A 118 -10.37 -5.61 -1.35
C LEU A 118 -11.20 -6.11 -2.54
N GLU A 119 -11.75 -7.32 -2.48
CA GLU A 119 -12.65 -7.86 -3.50
C GLU A 119 -13.94 -7.06 -3.62
N ILE A 120 -14.57 -6.69 -2.50
CA ILE A 120 -15.76 -5.82 -2.49
C ILE A 120 -15.43 -4.48 -3.16
N LEU A 121 -14.27 -3.88 -2.82
CA LEU A 121 -13.83 -2.65 -3.45
C LEU A 121 -13.59 -2.81 -4.97
N ASP A 122 -13.07 -3.95 -5.42
CA ASP A 122 -12.90 -4.25 -6.84
C ASP A 122 -14.25 -4.37 -7.56
N GLN A 123 -15.24 -5.02 -6.94
CA GLN A 123 -16.59 -5.11 -7.50
C GLN A 123 -17.21 -3.73 -7.72
N HIS A 124 -17.09 -2.82 -6.74
CA HIS A 124 -17.55 -1.43 -6.92
C HIS A 124 -16.80 -0.69 -8.02
N ARG A 125 -15.49 -0.94 -8.20
CA ARG A 125 -14.70 -0.34 -9.30
C ARG A 125 -15.20 -0.83 -10.67
N LEU A 126 -15.54 -2.11 -10.77
CA LEU A 126 -15.99 -2.73 -12.02
C LEU A 126 -17.43 -2.35 -12.38
N ALA A 127 -18.31 -2.24 -11.38
CA ALA A 127 -19.70 -1.83 -11.59
C ALA A 127 -19.83 -0.35 -11.99
N GLY A 128 -18.88 0.49 -11.57
CA GLY A 128 -18.91 1.93 -11.87
C GLY A 128 -19.96 2.70 -11.07
N ASP A 129 -20.48 2.09 -10.01
CA ASP A 129 -21.56 2.65 -9.17
C ASP A 129 -21.14 3.92 -8.42
N LEU A 130 -19.83 4.11 -8.24
CA LEU A 130 -19.25 5.26 -7.55
C LEU A 130 -18.15 5.89 -8.40
N GLN A 131 -18.01 7.21 -8.25
CA GLN A 131 -16.83 7.89 -8.77
C GLN A 131 -15.58 7.30 -8.14
N HIS A 132 -14.56 7.05 -8.95
CA HIS A 132 -13.33 6.40 -8.51
C HIS A 132 -12.63 7.07 -7.32
N GLU A 133 -12.84 8.36 -7.08
CA GLU A 133 -12.29 9.08 -5.92
C GLU A 133 -12.94 8.68 -4.58
N HIS A 134 -14.21 8.29 -4.61
CA HIS A 134 -14.95 7.88 -3.42
C HIS A 134 -14.65 6.42 -3.00
N ILE A 135 -14.22 5.58 -3.95
CA ILE A 135 -13.84 4.19 -3.63
C ILE A 135 -12.52 4.20 -2.83
N PRO A 136 -12.49 3.63 -1.61
CA PRO A 136 -11.28 3.53 -0.81
C PRO A 136 -10.11 2.92 -1.57
N ARG A 137 -8.92 3.50 -1.36
CA ARG A 137 -7.67 2.95 -1.86
C ARG A 137 -6.90 2.32 -0.72
N VAL A 138 -6.29 1.16 -0.95
CA VAL A 138 -5.46 0.47 0.04
C VAL A 138 -4.00 0.42 -0.43
N LEU A 139 -3.09 0.84 0.44
CA LEU A 139 -1.65 0.79 0.28
C LEU A 139 -1.11 -0.05 1.45
N VAL A 140 -0.41 -1.13 1.16
CA VAL A 140 0.16 -2.03 2.19
C VAL A 140 1.66 -1.83 2.24
N ALA A 141 2.20 -1.46 3.38
CA ALA A 141 3.63 -1.36 3.64
C ALA A 141 4.14 -2.63 4.32
N ALA A 142 5.20 -3.21 3.76
CA ALA A 142 5.85 -4.42 4.25
C ALA A 142 7.38 -4.24 4.24
N PRO A 143 8.10 -4.98 5.09
CA PRO A 143 9.55 -5.04 5.01
C PRO A 143 10.04 -5.60 3.66
N SER A 144 11.30 -5.32 3.35
CA SER A 144 12.00 -5.87 2.21
C SER A 144 12.09 -7.40 2.30
N LEU A 145 12.12 -8.09 1.16
CA LEU A 145 12.17 -9.56 1.12
C LEU A 145 13.41 -10.13 1.85
N GLY A 146 14.56 -9.45 1.79
CA GLY A 146 15.79 -9.87 2.46
C GLY A 146 15.71 -9.79 3.99
N ASP A 147 14.93 -8.86 4.53
CA ASP A 147 14.75 -8.69 5.97
C ASP A 147 13.83 -9.78 6.55
N MET A 148 12.86 -10.25 5.77
CA MET A 148 11.94 -11.33 6.17
C MET A 148 12.61 -12.71 6.20
N ALA A 149 13.66 -12.92 5.40
CA ALA A 149 14.39 -14.20 5.34
C ALA A 149 15.41 -14.35 6.51
N SER A 150 15.78 -13.25 7.15
CA SER A 150 16.89 -13.20 8.13
C SER A 150 16.45 -13.29 9.59
N GLY A 151 15.15 -13.15 9.88
CA GLY A 151 14.57 -13.26 11.22
C GLY A 151 13.56 -14.40 11.29
N GLY A 152 13.82 -15.42 12.11
CA GLY A 152 12.96 -16.58 12.27
C GLY A 152 11.56 -16.26 12.82
N GLY A 153 10.63 -15.91 11.92
CA GLY A 153 9.16 -15.95 12.03
C GLY A 153 8.44 -14.81 12.78
N PRO A 154 7.13 -14.54 12.54
CA PRO A 154 6.19 -15.18 11.59
C PRO A 154 5.66 -14.25 10.47
N GLY A 155 5.01 -14.85 9.46
CA GLY A 155 4.02 -14.18 8.62
C GLY A 155 4.48 -13.85 7.21
N ASP A 156 4.34 -14.80 6.29
CA ASP A 156 4.14 -14.44 4.89
C ASP A 156 2.69 -13.97 4.72
N PHE A 157 2.43 -13.19 3.68
CA PHE A 157 1.06 -12.88 3.32
C PHE A 157 0.32 -14.17 2.95
N ALA A 158 -0.97 -14.26 3.29
CA ALA A 158 -1.85 -15.27 2.70
C ALA A 158 -1.69 -15.23 1.16
N PRO A 159 -1.53 -16.37 0.47
CA PRO A 159 -1.21 -16.40 -0.96
C PRO A 159 -2.17 -15.57 -1.82
N GLU A 160 -3.47 -15.62 -1.51
CA GLU A 160 -4.52 -14.88 -2.22
C GLU A 160 -4.38 -13.37 -2.01
N LEU A 161 -4.07 -12.95 -0.78
CA LEU A 161 -3.83 -11.55 -0.45
C LEU A 161 -2.56 -11.06 -1.16
N LEU A 162 -1.49 -11.85 -1.14
CA LEU A 162 -0.24 -11.50 -1.83
C LEU A 162 -0.48 -11.32 -3.34
N ALA A 163 -1.19 -12.26 -3.96
CA ALA A 163 -1.52 -12.18 -5.38
C ALA A 163 -2.29 -10.89 -5.71
N ARG A 164 -3.27 -10.51 -4.88
CA ARG A 164 -4.06 -9.28 -5.06
C ARG A 164 -3.24 -8.02 -4.87
N LEU A 165 -2.35 -7.99 -3.88
CA LEU A 165 -1.49 -6.84 -3.61
C LEU A 165 -0.34 -6.69 -4.63
N SER A 166 0.00 -7.75 -5.37
CA SER A 166 1.15 -7.78 -6.29
C SER A 166 0.90 -7.14 -7.66
N PHE A 167 -0.30 -6.59 -7.92
CA PHE A 167 -0.57 -5.91 -9.19
C PHE A 167 0.30 -4.66 -9.39
N PHE A 168 0.51 -3.90 -8.32
CA PHE A 168 1.53 -2.86 -8.25
C PHE A 168 2.41 -3.14 -7.03
N LYS A 169 3.59 -3.69 -7.30
CA LYS A 169 4.63 -3.86 -6.29
C LYS A 169 5.66 -2.75 -6.44
N LEU A 170 5.77 -1.90 -5.43
CA LEU A 170 6.83 -0.91 -5.31
C LEU A 170 7.88 -1.45 -4.36
N GLU A 171 9.12 -1.53 -4.79
CA GLU A 171 10.25 -1.80 -3.91
C GLU A 171 11.10 -0.54 -3.77
N LEU A 172 11.50 -0.25 -2.53
CA LEU A 172 12.39 0.84 -2.12
C LEU A 172 13.68 0.20 -1.61
N ASN A 173 14.61 -0.05 -2.53
CA ASN A 173 15.84 -0.76 -2.22
C ASN A 173 16.95 0.25 -1.90
N PRO A 174 17.46 0.31 -0.66
CA PRO A 174 18.63 1.11 -0.34
C PRO A 174 19.85 0.49 -1.03
N ARG A 175 20.54 1.27 -1.86
CA ARG A 175 21.87 0.92 -2.37
C ARG A 175 22.92 1.42 -1.40
N PHE A 176 23.67 0.49 -0.84
CA PHE A 176 24.94 0.78 -0.17
C PHE A 176 26.08 0.58 -1.18
N PRO A 177 27.09 1.46 -1.19
CA PRO A 177 28.26 1.35 -2.07
C PRO A 177 29.11 0.11 -1.78
#